data_AF-A0AAD6E1Y7-F1
#
_entry.id   AF-A0AAD6E1Y7-F1
#
_cell.length_a   1.000
_cell.length_b   1.000
_cell.length_c   1.000
_cell.angle_alpha   90.00
_cell.angle_beta   90.00
_cell.angle_gamma   90.00
#
_symmetry.space_group_name_H-M   'P 1'
#
loop_
_entity.id
_entity.type
_entity.pdbx_description
1 polymer ?
#
loop_
_entity_poly.entity_id
_entity_poly.type
_entity_poly.pdbx_seq_one_letter_code
_entity_poly.pdbx_strand_id
1 'polypeptide(L)'
;MRAANSALADGTAAYPQVDDEEAARLDEQQRVFQRIFDDRLIFPPIRRPRRVLDCGHGSASWAVEVAEQYPDCEVIGVDIAPHMSPDDVPDNLWLQVDDLNRNFTFPSNHFDLVQSRLLATGIHGARWPTYIRDIVRVLKRGGWVQMIELYFNVQSDNGSITDEHALRRWSTQYMRALEDKKDLRVGSRLRNMLTSAGLTEVDTKMIPLPLSAWSNG
;
A
#
# COMPACT_ATOMS: atom_id res chain seq x y z
N MET A 1 -1.87 -8.35 -32.80
CA MET A 1 -0.48 -7.88 -32.66
C MET A 1 -0.35 -7.34 -31.24
N ARG A 2 0.17 -8.14 -30.30
CA ARG A 2 0.23 -7.78 -28.86
C ARG A 2 1.33 -6.74 -28.67
N ALA A 3 0.99 -5.57 -28.14
CA ALA A 3 1.96 -4.60 -27.66
C ALA A 3 2.47 -5.10 -26.29
N ALA A 4 3.76 -5.44 -26.22
CA ALA A 4 4.43 -5.62 -24.94
C ALA A 4 4.54 -4.25 -24.26
N ASN A 5 3.99 -4.14 -23.05
CA ASN A 5 3.96 -2.93 -22.26
C ASN A 5 5.39 -2.60 -21.82
N SER A 6 6.00 -1.58 -22.41
CA SER A 6 7.41 -1.22 -22.22
C SER A 6 7.74 -0.65 -20.83
N ALA A 7 6.73 -0.41 -19.98
CA ALA A 7 6.91 0.07 -18.61
C ALA A 7 7.35 -1.03 -17.63
N LEU A 8 7.17 -2.31 -17.96
CA LEU A 8 7.58 -3.45 -17.12
C LEU A 8 8.97 -4.00 -17.48
N ALA A 9 9.63 -3.43 -18.50
CA ALA A 9 10.81 -4.02 -19.13
C ALA A 9 12.14 -3.81 -18.38
N ASP A 10 12.18 -3.04 -17.29
CA ASP A 10 13.44 -2.74 -16.58
C ASP A 10 13.70 -3.62 -15.35
N GLY A 11 12.81 -4.56 -15.03
CA GLY A 11 12.98 -5.46 -13.87
C GLY A 11 13.03 -4.74 -12.51
N THR A 12 12.52 -3.51 -12.42
CA THR A 12 12.48 -2.73 -11.16
C THR A 12 11.25 -3.03 -10.31
N ALA A 13 10.20 -3.61 -10.89
CA ALA A 13 8.95 -3.93 -10.23
C ALA A 13 8.84 -5.45 -10.03
N ALA A 14 8.82 -5.91 -8.77
CA ALA A 14 8.68 -7.32 -8.42
C ALA A 14 7.20 -7.73 -8.40
N TYR A 15 6.44 -7.39 -9.44
CA TYR A 15 5.02 -7.69 -9.52
C TYR A 15 4.77 -8.95 -10.36
N PRO A 16 3.70 -9.71 -10.05
CA PRO A 16 3.17 -10.76 -10.92
C PRO A 16 2.80 -10.22 -12.30
N GLN A 17 2.45 -11.12 -13.21
CA GLN A 17 1.87 -10.70 -14.48
C GLN A 17 0.60 -9.91 -14.20
N VAL A 18 0.44 -8.78 -14.89
CA VAL A 18 -0.74 -7.92 -14.76
C VAL A 18 -1.85 -8.56 -15.58
N ASP A 19 -2.61 -9.44 -14.95
CA ASP A 19 -3.68 -10.24 -15.54
C ASP A 19 -4.89 -10.39 -14.59
N ASP A 20 -5.94 -11.04 -15.09
CA ASP A 20 -7.20 -11.24 -14.36
C ASP A 20 -7.01 -12.07 -13.07
N GLU A 21 -6.00 -12.97 -13.03
CA GLU A 21 -5.70 -13.79 -11.86
C GLU A 21 -5.10 -12.91 -10.74
N GLU A 22 -4.17 -12.01 -11.09
CA GLU A 22 -3.62 -11.05 -10.13
C GLU A 22 -4.66 -10.04 -9.64
N ALA A 23 -5.57 -9.60 -10.51
CA ALA A 23 -6.69 -8.75 -10.10
C ALA A 23 -7.60 -9.46 -9.08
N ALA A 24 -7.97 -10.72 -9.33
CA ALA A 24 -8.75 -11.52 -8.39
C ALA A 24 -8.02 -11.75 -7.05
N ARG A 25 -6.70 -11.95 -7.08
CA ARG A 25 -5.87 -12.09 -5.87
C ARG A 25 -5.86 -10.79 -5.03
N LEU A 26 -5.82 -9.62 -5.67
CA LEU A 26 -5.88 -8.33 -4.98
C LEU A 26 -7.27 -8.06 -4.37
N ASP A 27 -8.34 -8.44 -5.06
CA ASP A 27 -9.69 -8.36 -4.50
C ASP A 27 -9.85 -9.27 -3.27
N GLU A 28 -9.28 -10.48 -3.30
CA GLU A 28 -9.25 -11.35 -2.12
C GLU A 28 -8.42 -10.74 -0.99
N GLN A 29 -7.27 -10.13 -1.31
CA GLN A 29 -6.46 -9.41 -0.34
C GLN A 29 -7.24 -8.24 0.30
N GLN A 30 -8.04 -7.50 -0.46
CA GLN A 30 -8.94 -6.47 0.10
C GLN A 30 -9.93 -7.08 1.09
N ARG A 31 -10.57 -8.21 0.75
CA ARG A 31 -11.51 -8.91 1.66
C ARG A 31 -10.84 -9.36 2.95
N VAL A 32 -9.57 -9.78 2.89
CA VAL A 32 -8.80 -10.08 4.10
C VAL A 32 -8.62 -8.83 4.96
N PHE A 33 -8.30 -7.68 4.37
CA PHE A 33 -8.18 -6.43 5.10
C PHE A 33 -9.51 -5.94 5.71
N GLN A 34 -10.62 -6.07 4.98
CA GLN A 34 -11.96 -5.79 5.53
C GLN A 34 -12.19 -6.56 6.83
N ARG A 35 -11.89 -7.87 6.85
CA ARG A 35 -12.03 -8.71 8.06
C ARG A 35 -11.06 -8.31 9.18
N ILE A 36 -9.81 -7.98 8.85
CA ILE A 36 -8.81 -7.57 9.86
C ILE A 36 -9.21 -6.24 10.52
N PHE A 37 -9.90 -5.38 9.77
CA PHE A 37 -10.22 -4.02 10.18
C PHE A 37 -11.69 -3.79 10.51
N ASP A 38 -12.49 -4.85 10.65
CA ASP A 38 -13.93 -4.78 10.92
C ASP A 38 -14.64 -3.80 9.97
N ASP A 39 -14.40 -3.97 8.66
CA ASP A 39 -14.92 -3.16 7.55
C ASP A 39 -14.54 -1.67 7.59
N ARG A 40 -13.58 -1.29 8.44
CA ARG A 40 -13.10 0.10 8.54
C ARG A 40 -12.06 0.42 7.46
N LEU A 41 -12.40 1.35 6.57
CA LEU A 41 -11.51 1.82 5.48
C LEU A 41 -10.56 2.96 5.88
N ILE A 42 -11.04 3.89 6.71
CA ILE A 42 -10.32 5.10 7.12
C ILE A 42 -10.09 5.08 8.64
N PHE A 43 -8.82 5.02 9.05
CA PHE A 43 -8.41 4.99 10.46
C PHE A 43 -8.28 6.36 11.12
N PRO A 44 -7.78 7.39 10.42
CA PRO A 44 -7.80 8.74 10.94
C PRO A 44 -9.22 9.20 11.30
N PRO A 45 -9.38 10.13 12.27
CA PRO A 45 -10.68 10.65 12.69
C PRO A 45 -11.29 11.65 11.68
N ILE A 46 -11.32 11.30 10.39
CA ILE A 46 -11.89 12.12 9.32
C ILE A 46 -13.33 11.67 9.07
N ARG A 47 -14.30 12.54 9.38
CA ARG A 47 -15.72 12.21 9.21
C ARG A 47 -16.24 12.38 7.78
N ARG A 48 -15.72 13.38 7.06
CA ARG A 48 -16.17 13.75 5.71
C ARG A 48 -14.96 14.18 4.86
N PRO A 49 -14.12 13.24 4.40
CA PRO A 49 -13.05 13.60 3.46
C PRO A 49 -13.67 14.23 2.21
N ARG A 50 -13.00 15.23 1.63
CA ARG A 50 -13.38 15.83 0.35
C ARG A 50 -12.48 15.35 -0.78
N ARG A 51 -11.22 15.05 -0.48
CA ARG A 51 -10.22 14.57 -1.44
C ARG A 51 -9.35 13.48 -0.84
N VAL A 52 -9.33 12.31 -1.46
CA VAL A 52 -8.49 11.18 -1.09
C VAL A 52 -7.57 10.82 -2.26
N LEU A 53 -6.29 10.56 -1.96
CA LEU A 53 -5.35 9.93 -2.88
C LEU A 53 -5.07 8.50 -2.41
N ASP A 54 -5.30 7.50 -3.27
CA ASP A 54 -4.90 6.12 -3.08
C ASP A 54 -3.64 5.81 -3.91
N CYS A 55 -2.52 5.57 -3.23
CA CYS A 55 -1.24 5.29 -3.84
C CYS A 55 -1.05 3.78 -4.07
N GLY A 56 -0.94 3.38 -5.33
CA GLY A 56 -0.80 2.00 -5.78
C GLY A 56 -2.11 1.24 -5.59
N HIS A 57 -3.15 1.71 -6.27
CA HIS A 57 -4.51 1.23 -6.07
C HIS A 57 -4.71 -0.25 -6.42
N GLY A 58 -3.80 -0.88 -7.18
CA GLY A 58 -3.96 -2.28 -7.59
C GLY A 58 -5.26 -2.49 -8.35
N SER A 59 -6.12 -3.43 -7.92
CA SER A 59 -7.45 -3.63 -8.51
C SER A 59 -8.47 -2.52 -8.21
N ALA A 60 -8.05 -1.46 -7.49
CA ALA A 60 -8.86 -0.32 -7.06
C ALA A 60 -10.00 -0.63 -6.08
N SER A 61 -10.13 -1.86 -5.56
CA SER A 61 -11.26 -2.23 -4.70
C SER A 61 -11.41 -1.33 -3.47
N TRP A 62 -10.29 -0.96 -2.81
CA TRP A 62 -10.34 -0.01 -1.68
C TRP A 62 -10.83 1.37 -2.10
N ALA A 63 -10.34 1.89 -3.23
CA ALA A 63 -10.73 3.21 -3.75
C ALA A 63 -12.21 3.25 -4.15
N VAL A 64 -12.72 2.17 -4.76
CA VAL A 64 -14.15 2.00 -5.08
C VAL A 64 -14.98 2.04 -3.81
N GLU A 65 -14.65 1.23 -2.79
CA GLU A 65 -15.40 1.20 -1.53
C GLU A 65 -15.41 2.57 -0.83
N VAL A 66 -14.29 3.31 -0.85
CA VAL A 66 -14.23 4.67 -0.30
C VAL A 66 -15.10 5.64 -1.11
N ALA A 67 -15.07 5.56 -2.44
CA ALA A 67 -15.88 6.43 -3.30
C ALA A 67 -17.39 6.19 -3.09
N GLU A 68 -17.80 4.93 -2.94
CA GLU A 68 -19.18 4.54 -2.63
C GLU A 68 -19.62 4.99 -1.22
N GLN A 69 -18.76 4.81 -0.21
CA GLN A 69 -19.06 5.20 1.17
C GLN A 69 -19.11 6.72 1.37
N TYR A 70 -18.36 7.47 0.56
CA TYR A 70 -18.24 8.93 0.64
C TYR A 70 -18.55 9.58 -0.73
N PRO A 71 -19.82 9.67 -1.13
CA PRO A 71 -20.20 10.20 -2.47
C PRO A 71 -19.84 11.67 -2.69
N ASP A 72 -19.63 12.42 -1.60
CA ASP A 72 -19.18 13.82 -1.61
C ASP A 72 -17.64 13.99 -1.69
N CYS A 73 -16.90 12.87 -1.77
CA CYS A 73 -15.45 12.83 -1.76
C CYS A 73 -14.93 12.52 -3.16
N GLU A 74 -14.00 13.34 -3.64
CA GLU A 74 -13.21 13.03 -4.83
C GLU A 74 -12.11 12.03 -4.47
N VAL A 75 -12.11 10.85 -5.09
CA VAL A 75 -11.09 9.82 -4.86
C VAL A 75 -10.22 9.71 -6.11
N ILE A 76 -8.90 9.80 -5.94
CA ILE A 76 -7.94 9.60 -7.02
C ILE A 76 -7.10 8.38 -6.67
N GLY A 77 -7.14 7.35 -7.51
CA GLY A 77 -6.21 6.22 -7.44
C GLY A 77 -5.06 6.43 -8.43
N VAL A 78 -3.83 6.14 -8.02
CA VAL A 78 -2.69 6.04 -8.94
C VAL A 78 -2.07 4.66 -8.90
N ASP A 79 -1.75 4.07 -10.05
CA ASP A 79 -0.99 2.83 -10.17
C ASP A 79 -0.16 2.83 -11.46
N ILE A 80 0.92 2.05 -11.51
CA ILE A 80 1.74 1.93 -12.71
C ILE A 80 1.10 1.00 -13.76
N ALA A 81 0.19 0.13 -13.33
CA ALA A 81 -0.42 -0.92 -14.14
C ALA A 81 -1.88 -0.59 -14.52
N PRO A 82 -2.13 0.02 -15.70
CA PRO A 82 -3.50 0.40 -16.10
C PRO A 82 -4.49 -0.77 -16.23
N HIS A 83 -4.00 -1.99 -16.45
CA HIS A 83 -4.86 -3.15 -16.71
C HIS A 83 -5.54 -3.67 -15.43
N MET A 84 -5.14 -3.16 -14.26
CA MET A 84 -5.75 -3.49 -12.99
C MET A 84 -7.02 -2.68 -12.71
N SER A 85 -7.25 -1.60 -13.47
CA SER A 85 -8.40 -0.73 -13.29
C SER A 85 -9.69 -1.42 -13.75
N PRO A 86 -10.76 -1.42 -12.92
CA PRO A 86 -12.06 -1.91 -13.34
C PRO A 86 -12.66 -1.02 -14.45
N ASP A 87 -13.49 -1.64 -15.30
CA ASP A 87 -14.16 -0.93 -16.41
C ASP A 87 -15.20 0.10 -15.92
N ASP A 88 -15.93 -0.25 -14.86
CA ASP A 88 -16.95 0.59 -14.24
C ASP A 88 -16.48 1.05 -12.85
N VAL A 89 -16.47 2.37 -12.64
CA VAL A 89 -16.11 3.01 -11.36
C VAL A 89 -17.17 4.03 -10.95
N PRO A 90 -17.31 4.35 -9.65
CA PRO A 90 -18.15 5.44 -9.19
C PRO A 90 -17.77 6.78 -9.83
N ASP A 91 -18.76 7.66 -10.07
CA ASP A 91 -18.57 8.96 -10.74
C ASP A 91 -17.57 9.90 -10.04
N ASN A 92 -17.32 9.67 -8.75
CA ASN A 92 -16.39 10.42 -7.91
C ASN A 92 -15.01 9.74 -7.75
N LEU A 93 -14.71 8.71 -8.53
CA LEU A 93 -13.42 8.00 -8.56
C LEU A 93 -12.71 8.22 -9.91
N TRP A 94 -11.45 8.65 -9.86
CA TRP A 94 -10.57 8.73 -11.03
C TRP A 94 -9.33 7.88 -10.84
N LEU A 95 -9.11 6.92 -11.74
CA LEU A 95 -7.92 6.07 -11.76
C LEU A 95 -6.92 6.60 -12.80
N GLN A 96 -5.68 6.79 -12.38
CA GLN A 96 -4.63 7.39 -13.19
C GLN A 96 -3.41 6.49 -13.24
N VAL A 97 -2.74 6.47 -14.38
CA VAL A 97 -1.45 5.77 -14.53
C VAL A 97 -0.33 6.72 -14.11
N ASP A 98 0.35 6.41 -13.01
CA ASP A 98 1.53 7.17 -12.57
C ASP A 98 2.54 6.27 -11.82
N ASP A 99 3.82 6.67 -11.85
CA ASP A 99 4.91 5.96 -11.20
C ASP A 99 5.30 6.67 -9.90
N LEU A 100 4.94 6.05 -8.77
CA LEU A 100 5.23 6.57 -7.42
C LEU A 100 6.74 6.62 -7.09
N ASN A 101 7.61 5.99 -7.90
CA ASN A 101 9.05 6.20 -7.82
C ASN A 101 9.52 7.55 -8.36
N ARG A 102 8.63 8.30 -9.03
CA ARG A 102 8.83 9.69 -9.44
C ARG A 102 8.17 10.65 -8.46
N ASN A 103 8.53 11.92 -8.56
CA ASN A 103 7.91 12.97 -7.74
C ASN A 103 6.43 13.10 -8.08
N PHE A 104 5.60 13.31 -7.05
CA PHE A 104 4.16 13.49 -7.25
C PHE A 104 3.86 14.71 -8.13
N THR A 105 2.97 14.52 -9.10
CA THR A 105 2.52 15.57 -10.03
C THR A 105 1.37 16.42 -9.46
N PHE A 106 0.84 16.06 -8.29
CA PHE A 106 -0.27 16.76 -7.65
C PHE A 106 0.13 18.10 -7.00
N PRO A 107 -0.80 19.06 -6.90
CA PRO A 107 -0.59 20.31 -6.17
C PRO A 107 -0.29 20.08 -4.68
N SER A 108 0.45 21.01 -4.08
CA SER A 108 0.63 21.02 -2.63
C SER A 108 -0.68 21.37 -1.91
N ASN A 109 -0.86 20.87 -0.68
CA ASN A 109 -2.06 21.13 0.14
C ASN A 109 -3.38 20.78 -0.56
N HIS A 110 -3.46 19.61 -1.19
CA HIS A 110 -4.58 19.23 -2.04
C HIS A 110 -5.49 18.15 -1.42
N PHE A 111 -4.93 17.16 -0.74
CA PHE A 111 -5.67 16.00 -0.23
C PHE A 111 -5.95 16.10 1.27
N ASP A 112 -7.12 15.61 1.69
CA ASP A 112 -7.48 15.44 3.10
C ASP A 112 -6.90 14.14 3.66
N LEU A 113 -6.80 13.12 2.81
CA LEU A 113 -6.22 11.81 3.13
C LEU A 113 -5.34 11.32 1.99
N VAL A 114 -4.18 10.76 2.34
CA VAL A 114 -3.39 9.92 1.44
C VAL A 114 -3.33 8.51 2.03
N GLN A 115 -3.70 7.52 1.25
CA GLN A 115 -3.57 6.09 1.55
C GLN A 115 -2.40 5.52 0.74
N SER A 116 -1.52 4.76 1.40
CA SER A 116 -0.44 3.98 0.79
C SER A 116 -0.34 2.58 1.41
N ARG A 117 -0.59 1.52 0.64
CA ARG A 117 -0.69 0.15 1.17
C ARG A 117 0.13 -0.84 0.35
N LEU A 118 0.93 -1.64 1.06
CA LEU A 118 1.72 -2.76 0.53
C LEU A 118 2.63 -2.36 -0.65
N LEU A 119 3.31 -1.23 -0.52
CA LEU A 119 4.18 -0.69 -1.56
C LEU A 119 5.67 -0.97 -1.33
N ALA A 120 6.07 -1.64 -0.25
CA ALA A 120 7.46 -2.04 0.03
C ALA A 120 8.18 -2.73 -1.15
N THR A 121 7.45 -3.53 -1.94
CA THR A 121 7.98 -4.21 -3.13
C THR A 121 7.95 -3.36 -4.40
N GLY A 122 7.08 -2.35 -4.46
CA GLY A 122 6.94 -1.42 -5.59
C GLY A 122 7.88 -0.22 -5.52
N ILE A 123 8.03 0.39 -4.35
CA ILE A 123 8.86 1.57 -4.13
C ILE A 123 10.33 1.19 -3.90
N HIS A 124 11.24 1.90 -4.57
CA HIS A 124 12.68 1.74 -4.37
C HIS A 124 13.09 2.07 -2.93
N GLY A 125 14.04 1.31 -2.37
CA GLY A 125 14.50 1.50 -1.00
C GLY A 125 14.95 2.94 -0.71
N ALA A 126 15.70 3.55 -1.64
CA ALA A 126 16.18 4.92 -1.52
C ALA A 126 15.09 6.00 -1.73
N ARG A 127 13.93 5.63 -2.29
CA ARG A 127 12.82 6.55 -2.61
C ARG A 127 11.94 6.86 -1.40
N TRP A 128 11.87 5.97 -0.41
CA TRP A 128 10.99 6.13 0.76
C TRP A 128 11.06 7.50 1.47
N PRO A 129 12.25 8.09 1.74
CA PRO A 129 12.31 9.40 2.37
C PRO A 129 11.74 10.53 1.51
N THR A 130 11.95 10.51 0.19
CA THR A 130 11.35 11.51 -0.71
C THR A 130 9.87 11.23 -0.95
N TYR A 131 9.45 9.96 -0.94
CA TYR A 131 8.05 9.56 -1.15
C TYR A 131 7.16 10.09 -0.03
N ILE A 132 7.61 9.93 1.21
CA ILE A 132 6.92 10.51 2.37
C ILE A 132 6.91 12.03 2.32
N ARG A 133 7.97 12.69 1.83
CA ARG A 133 7.97 14.15 1.64
C ARG A 133 6.95 14.60 0.60
N ASP A 134 6.78 13.85 -0.49
CA ASP A 134 5.76 14.13 -1.49
C ASP A 134 4.35 13.99 -0.90
N ILE A 135 4.10 12.92 -0.14
CA ILE A 135 2.84 12.73 0.60
C ILE A 135 2.56 13.94 1.49
N VAL A 136 3.52 14.34 2.33
CA VAL A 136 3.36 15.49 3.25
C VAL A 136 3.07 16.77 2.47
N ARG A 137 3.76 16.99 1.34
CA ARG A 137 3.57 18.18 0.51
C ARG A 137 2.15 18.26 -0.05
N VAL A 138 1.60 17.14 -0.52
CA VAL A 138 0.27 17.12 -1.14
C VAL A 138 -0.87 17.07 -0.13
N LEU A 139 -0.59 16.76 1.14
CA LEU A 139 -1.58 16.86 2.21
C LEU A 139 -1.90 18.31 2.53
N LYS A 140 -3.19 18.60 2.74
CA LYS A 140 -3.64 19.85 3.36
C LYS A 140 -3.10 19.96 4.78
N ARG A 141 -3.04 21.17 5.31
CA ARG A 141 -2.82 21.39 6.74
C ARG A 141 -3.93 20.68 7.53
N GLY A 142 -3.56 19.77 8.42
CA GLY A 142 -4.51 18.93 9.17
C GLY A 142 -5.03 17.71 8.40
N GLY A 143 -4.52 17.45 7.19
CA GLY A 143 -4.75 16.21 6.46
C GLY A 143 -3.97 15.04 7.07
N TRP A 144 -4.35 13.83 6.69
CA TRP A 144 -3.79 12.60 7.25
C TRP A 144 -3.15 11.72 6.19
N VAL A 145 -2.14 10.95 6.60
CA VAL A 145 -1.70 9.78 5.85
C VAL A 145 -2.03 8.53 6.65
N GLN A 146 -2.52 7.50 5.95
CA GLN A 146 -2.60 6.16 6.49
C GLN A 146 -1.74 5.22 5.64
N MET A 147 -0.90 4.43 6.30
CA MET A 147 0.02 3.51 5.63
C MET A 147 -0.07 2.12 6.23
N ILE A 148 -0.09 1.10 5.37
CA ILE A 148 -0.14 -0.31 5.77
C ILE A 148 0.97 -1.04 5.02
N GLU A 149 1.92 -1.62 5.74
CA GLU A 149 3.03 -2.38 5.16
C GLU A 149 3.16 -3.75 5.82
N LEU A 150 3.59 -4.73 5.04
CA LEU A 150 3.82 -6.07 5.55
C LEU A 150 5.16 -6.13 6.28
N TYR A 151 5.18 -6.80 7.42
CA TYR A 151 6.42 -7.22 8.05
C TYR A 151 6.82 -8.58 7.46
N PHE A 152 7.75 -8.57 6.50
CA PHE A 152 8.11 -9.75 5.70
C PHE A 152 8.82 -10.86 6.48
N ASN A 153 9.29 -10.57 7.68
CA ASN A 153 9.98 -11.56 8.50
C ASN A 153 8.97 -12.46 9.21
N VAL A 154 8.90 -13.73 8.81
CA VAL A 154 7.97 -14.70 9.40
C VAL A 154 8.43 -15.06 10.82
N GLN A 155 7.48 -15.07 11.76
CA GLN A 155 7.71 -15.32 13.19
C GLN A 155 6.58 -16.18 13.77
N SER A 156 6.83 -16.72 14.96
CA SER A 156 5.85 -17.44 15.77
C SER A 156 5.90 -16.94 17.21
N ASP A 157 4.75 -16.83 17.86
CA ASP A 157 4.66 -16.36 19.25
C ASP A 157 5.17 -17.38 20.28
N ASN A 158 5.27 -18.66 19.89
CA ASN A 158 5.72 -19.76 20.76
C ASN A 158 7.16 -20.25 20.46
N GLY A 159 7.89 -19.57 19.57
CA GLY A 159 9.25 -19.93 19.19
C GLY A 159 9.39 -21.17 18.29
N SER A 160 8.29 -21.72 17.76
CA SER A 160 8.33 -22.87 16.83
C SER A 160 9.01 -22.58 15.50
N ILE A 161 9.02 -21.31 15.07
CA ILE A 161 9.74 -20.84 13.87
C ILE A 161 11.13 -20.37 14.30
N THR A 162 12.08 -21.31 14.34
CA THR A 162 13.52 -21.05 14.54
C THR A 162 14.19 -20.56 13.24
N ASP A 163 15.46 -20.15 13.30
CA ASP A 163 16.21 -19.69 12.13
C ASP A 163 16.44 -20.80 11.08
N GLU A 164 16.41 -22.07 11.49
CA GLU A 164 16.50 -23.23 10.60
C GLU A 164 15.16 -23.56 9.91
N HIS A 165 14.04 -23.06 10.44
CA HIS A 165 12.70 -23.35 9.93
C HIS A 165 12.54 -22.88 8.47
N ALA A 166 11.86 -23.67 7.64
CA ALA A 166 11.74 -23.41 6.20
C ALA A 166 11.18 -22.01 5.89
N LEU A 167 10.11 -21.60 6.57
CA LEU A 167 9.51 -20.26 6.40
C LEU A 167 10.45 -19.12 6.83
N ARG A 168 11.26 -19.35 7.87
CA ARG A 168 12.22 -18.35 8.36
C ARG A 168 13.39 -18.18 7.41
N ARG A 169 13.93 -19.28 6.88
CA ARG A 169 14.96 -19.26 5.84
C ARG A 169 14.44 -18.59 4.56
N TRP A 170 13.23 -18.95 4.12
CA TRP A 170 12.60 -18.36 2.94
C TRP A 170 12.44 -16.84 3.08
N SER A 171 11.79 -16.36 4.15
CA SER A 171 11.59 -14.91 4.34
C SER A 171 12.90 -14.15 4.49
N THR A 172 13.90 -14.73 5.18
CA THR A 172 15.24 -14.14 5.30
C THR A 172 15.92 -14.03 3.94
N GLN A 173 15.89 -15.09 3.13
CA GLN A 173 16.47 -15.11 1.79
C GLN A 173 15.76 -14.12 0.86
N TYR A 174 14.43 -14.06 0.92
CA TYR A 174 13.64 -13.12 0.14
C TYR A 174 14.00 -11.67 0.46
N MET A 175 14.10 -11.31 1.75
CA MET A 175 14.53 -9.98 2.17
C MET A 175 15.95 -9.65 1.69
N ARG A 176 16.89 -10.59 1.82
CA ARG A 176 18.28 -10.39 1.34
C ARG A 176 18.34 -10.22 -0.18
N ALA A 177 17.55 -10.98 -0.93
CA ALA A 177 17.55 -10.91 -2.39
C ALA A 177 17.10 -9.54 -2.93
N LEU A 178 16.35 -8.76 -2.15
CA LEU A 178 15.82 -7.46 -2.56
C LEU A 178 16.47 -6.27 -1.84
N GLU A 179 17.39 -6.48 -0.88
CA GLU A 179 17.85 -5.43 0.03
C GLU A 179 18.58 -4.26 -0.65
N ASP A 180 19.25 -4.52 -1.78
CA ASP A 180 19.92 -3.49 -2.58
C ASP A 180 18.94 -2.61 -3.38
N LYS A 181 17.69 -3.07 -3.56
CA LYS A 181 16.69 -2.42 -4.43
C LYS A 181 15.48 -1.91 -3.68
N LYS A 182 15.01 -2.64 -2.67
CA LYS A 182 13.75 -2.45 -1.96
C LYS A 182 13.99 -2.46 -0.46
N ASP A 183 13.17 -1.70 0.26
CA ASP A 183 13.19 -1.68 1.72
C ASP A 183 12.03 -2.48 2.29
N LEU A 184 12.20 -3.80 2.40
CA LEU A 184 11.16 -4.67 2.98
C LEU A 184 11.03 -4.54 4.51
N ARG A 185 11.85 -3.68 5.13
CA ARG A 185 11.75 -3.36 6.56
C ARG A 185 11.09 -2.02 6.81
N VAL A 186 10.64 -1.31 5.77
CA VAL A 186 10.08 0.04 5.86
C VAL A 186 8.94 0.14 6.87
N GLY A 187 8.07 -0.87 6.97
CA GLY A 187 6.94 -0.87 7.90
C GLY A 187 7.35 -0.59 9.34
N SER A 188 8.48 -1.15 9.79
CA SER A 188 9.04 -0.92 11.13
C SER A 188 9.59 0.50 11.36
N ARG A 189 9.81 1.26 10.29
CA ARG A 189 10.42 2.60 10.30
C ARG A 189 9.44 3.72 9.99
N LEU A 190 8.22 3.41 9.53
CA LEU A 190 7.22 4.39 9.12
C LEU A 190 6.97 5.45 10.21
N ARG A 191 6.84 5.05 11.48
CA ARG A 191 6.67 6.00 12.60
C ARG A 191 7.72 7.11 12.59
N ASN A 192 8.98 6.71 12.52
CA ASN A 192 10.13 7.61 12.57
C ASN A 192 10.20 8.46 11.30
N MET A 193 9.94 7.88 10.13
CA MET A 193 9.97 8.59 8.86
C MET A 193 8.87 9.65 8.77
N LEU A 194 7.65 9.31 9.18
CA LEU A 194 6.51 10.25 9.23
C LEU A 194 6.77 11.39 10.22
N THR A 195 7.25 11.06 11.42
CA THR A 195 7.59 12.09 12.43
C THR A 195 8.70 13.02 11.94
N SER A 196 9.74 12.45 11.32
CA SER A 196 10.86 13.23 10.76
C SER A 196 10.44 14.11 9.58
N ALA A 197 9.37 13.75 8.88
CA ALA A 197 8.79 14.54 7.80
C ALA A 197 7.82 15.63 8.29
N GLY A 198 7.58 15.72 9.61
CA GLY A 198 6.79 16.79 10.23
C GLY A 198 5.36 16.43 10.62
N LEU A 199 4.96 15.15 10.56
CA LEU A 199 3.68 14.71 11.12
C LEU A 199 3.77 14.60 12.65
N THR A 200 2.73 15.05 13.35
CA THR A 200 2.73 15.16 14.82
C THR A 200 1.84 14.14 15.53
N GLU A 201 0.73 13.73 14.92
CA GLU A 201 -0.23 12.76 15.49
C GLU A 201 -0.03 11.35 14.89
N VAL A 202 1.14 10.77 15.12
CA VAL A 202 1.51 9.47 14.55
C VAL A 202 1.16 8.32 15.50
N ASP A 203 0.19 7.50 15.11
CA ASP A 203 -0.11 6.21 15.74
C ASP A 203 0.36 5.03 14.87
N THR A 204 0.75 3.92 15.51
CA THR A 204 1.24 2.72 14.82
C THR A 204 0.85 1.46 15.55
N LYS A 205 0.34 0.48 14.81
CA LYS A 205 -0.03 -0.85 15.33
C LYS A 205 0.55 -1.94 14.45
N MET A 206 1.17 -2.94 15.06
CA MET A 206 1.47 -4.21 14.38
C MET A 206 0.32 -5.17 14.63
N ILE A 207 -0.19 -5.78 13.55
CA ILE A 207 -1.29 -6.74 13.62
C ILE A 207 -0.75 -8.09 13.15
N PRO A 208 -0.74 -9.12 14.01
CA PRO A 208 -0.38 -10.47 13.60
C PRO A 208 -1.38 -10.99 12.56
N LEU A 209 -0.86 -11.55 11.46
CA LEU A 209 -1.65 -12.26 10.46
C LEU A 209 -1.34 -13.76 10.59
N PRO A 210 -2.26 -14.58 11.15
CA PRO A 210 -2.02 -16.01 11.29
C PRO A 210 -1.85 -16.67 9.91
N LEU A 211 -0.73 -17.38 9.71
CA LEU A 211 -0.43 -18.11 8.47
C LEU A 211 -0.94 -19.56 8.48
N SER A 212 -1.42 -20.03 9.63
CA SER A 212 -2.00 -21.35 9.83
C SER A 212 -3.20 -21.24 10.75
N ALA A 213 -4.05 -22.27 10.77
CA ALA A 213 -5.05 -22.41 11.81
C ALA A 213 -4.39 -22.33 13.20
N TRP A 214 -5.08 -21.71 14.15
CA TRP A 214 -4.69 -21.75 15.56
C TRP A 214 -4.48 -23.20 15.98
N SER A 215 -3.44 -23.50 16.75
CA SER A 215 -3.37 -24.79 17.41
C SER A 215 -4.62 -24.92 18.28
N ASN A 216 -5.45 -25.94 18.03
CA ASN A 216 -6.37 -26.38 19.07
C ASN A 216 -5.48 -26.71 20.27
N GLY A 217 -5.62 -25.93 21.34
CA GLY A 217 -4.79 -26.03 22.53
C GLY A 217 -4.71 -27.43 23.11
#